data_AF-A0A7V4XB94-F1
#
_entry.id   AF-A0A7V4XB94-F1
#
_cell.length_a   1.000
_cell.length_b   1.000
_cell.length_c   1.000
_cell.angle_alpha   90.00
_cell.angle_beta   90.00
_cell.angle_gamma   90.00
#
_symmetry.space_group_name_H-M   'P 1'
#
loop_
_entity.id
_entity.type
_entity.pdbx_description
1 polymer ?
#
loop_
_entity_poly.entity_id
_entity_poly.type
_entity_poly.pdbx_seq_one_letter_code
_entity_poly.pdbx_strand_id
1 'polypeptide(L)'
;MPMMLTLETDDGVSEFVMRPIDRKTRQATTKRLAVDSQGRECSRVMMTHDGLLLASGTTADLYEGDDGNTVEHGEVVAVDSGGNVLRSLPSTIGRPQRPVGPVPMEELLENTVAKAYALMPVVIARDLQDSLASGDVYRVAFRPRASVVDNPAFILSNASGVFLLQYKPCLIEFIRLDQSIVLEDELEDEDDLWDDWQMNSSDYAAGGEMW
;
A
#
# COMPACT_ATOMS: atom_id res chain seq x y z
N MET A 1 -7.01 1.14 -17.83
CA MET A 1 -7.61 -0.20 -18.00
C MET A 1 -8.19 -0.65 -16.67
N PRO A 2 -9.37 -1.28 -16.65
CA PRO A 2 -9.91 -1.87 -15.42
C PRO A 2 -8.98 -3.02 -14.96
N MET A 3 -8.70 -3.08 -13.65
CA MET A 3 -7.94 -4.18 -13.07
C MET A 3 -8.89 -5.36 -12.84
N MET A 4 -8.64 -6.47 -13.53
CA MET A 4 -9.43 -7.70 -13.44
C MET A 4 -8.72 -8.75 -12.59
N LEU A 5 -9.44 -9.30 -11.61
CA LEU A 5 -9.02 -10.46 -10.85
C LEU A 5 -9.79 -11.68 -11.35
N THR A 6 -9.07 -12.75 -11.67
CA THR A 6 -9.64 -14.03 -12.07
C THR A 6 -9.25 -15.08 -11.05
N LEU A 7 -10.24 -15.75 -10.47
CA LEU A 7 -10.07 -16.84 -9.51
C LEU A 7 -10.56 -18.14 -10.12
N GLU A 8 -9.84 -19.22 -9.90
CA GLU A 8 -10.20 -20.55 -10.38
C GLU A 8 -10.39 -21.49 -9.19
N THR A 9 -11.61 -21.99 -9.03
CA THR A 9 -11.99 -23.05 -8.09
C THR A 9 -12.26 -24.35 -8.84
N ASP A 10 -12.57 -25.43 -8.12
CA ASP A 10 -12.83 -26.72 -8.76
C ASP A 10 -14.16 -26.71 -9.56
N ASP A 11 -15.11 -25.85 -9.19
CA ASP A 11 -16.43 -25.74 -9.82
C ASP A 11 -16.53 -24.62 -10.88
N GLY A 12 -15.48 -23.83 -11.07
CA GLY A 12 -15.42 -22.88 -12.18
C GLY A 12 -14.53 -21.66 -11.95
N VAL A 13 -14.76 -20.64 -12.79
CA VAL A 13 -13.98 -19.40 -12.80
C VAL A 13 -14.84 -18.26 -12.26
N SER A 14 -14.26 -17.45 -11.37
CA SER A 14 -14.85 -16.21 -10.86
C SER A 14 -14.03 -15.02 -11.35
N GLU A 15 -14.69 -14.01 -11.88
CA GLU A 15 -14.09 -12.80 -12.42
C GLU A 15 -14.63 -11.56 -11.71
N PHE A 16 -13.70 -10.68 -11.30
CA PHE A 16 -14.03 -9.47 -10.58
C PHE A 16 -13.34 -8.26 -11.20
N VAL A 17 -14.10 -7.17 -11.35
CA VAL A 17 -13.52 -5.84 -11.56
C VAL A 17 -13.13 -5.27 -10.21
N MET A 18 -11.85 -4.91 -10.06
CA MET A 18 -11.32 -4.36 -8.82
C MET A 18 -11.42 -2.83 -8.79
N ARG A 19 -11.86 -2.28 -7.66
CA ARG A 19 -11.79 -0.84 -7.38
C ARG A 19 -11.03 -0.59 -6.07
N PRO A 20 -9.92 0.17 -6.09
CA PRO A 20 -9.22 0.55 -4.86
C PRO A 20 -10.16 1.30 -3.93
N ILE A 21 -10.11 0.99 -2.64
CA ILE A 21 -10.79 1.74 -1.60
C ILE A 21 -9.76 2.68 -0.98
N ASP A 22 -9.94 3.98 -1.20
CA ASP A 22 -9.08 5.02 -0.62
C ASP A 22 -9.90 5.86 0.37
N ARG A 23 -9.39 6.03 1.60
CA ARG A 23 -9.99 6.88 2.63
C ARG A 23 -10.15 8.34 2.16
N LYS A 24 -9.24 8.83 1.30
CA LYS A 24 -9.29 10.20 0.75
C LYS A 24 -10.47 10.45 -0.19
N THR A 25 -11.05 9.41 -0.79
CA THR A 25 -12.18 9.57 -1.72
C THR A 25 -13.52 9.90 -1.03
N ARG A 26 -13.61 9.78 0.30
CA ARG A 26 -14.85 10.03 1.07
C ARG A 26 -14.93 11.38 1.77
N GLN A 27 -13.85 12.17 1.78
CA GLN A 27 -13.83 13.50 2.41
C GLN A 27 -13.38 14.53 1.38
N ALA A 28 -14.08 15.67 1.31
CA ALA A 28 -13.65 16.77 0.46
C ALA A 28 -12.32 17.32 0.98
N THR A 29 -11.25 17.13 0.22
CA THR A 29 -9.94 17.72 0.49
C THR A 29 -9.72 18.97 -0.35
N THR A 30 -9.35 20.06 0.30
CA THR A 30 -8.86 21.28 -0.35
C THR A 30 -7.34 21.19 -0.49
N LYS A 31 -6.81 21.29 -1.72
CA LYS A 31 -5.35 21.34 -1.98
C LYS A 31 -4.94 22.75 -2.34
N ARG A 32 -3.87 23.28 -1.73
CA ARG A 32 -3.22 24.53 -2.16
C ARG A 32 -2.29 24.23 -3.34
N LEU A 33 -2.36 25.02 -4.40
CA LEU A 33 -1.51 24.88 -5.59
C LEU A 33 -0.56 26.08 -5.66
N ALA A 34 0.73 25.82 -5.67
CA ALA A 34 1.73 26.82 -5.99
C ALA A 34 1.75 27.02 -7.52
N VAL A 35 1.65 28.26 -7.97
CA VAL A 35 1.68 28.60 -9.40
C VAL A 35 2.78 29.62 -9.68
N ASP A 36 3.35 29.56 -10.88
CA ASP A 36 4.31 30.53 -11.35
C ASP A 36 3.64 31.84 -11.81
N SER A 37 4.44 32.78 -12.30
CA SER A 37 3.95 34.08 -12.80
C SER A 37 3.07 33.97 -14.05
N GLN A 38 3.02 32.80 -14.71
CA GLN A 38 2.15 32.51 -15.84
C GLN A 38 0.95 31.62 -15.47
N GLY A 39 0.76 31.34 -14.17
CA GLY A 39 -0.34 30.51 -13.67
C GLY A 39 -0.13 29.00 -13.88
N ARG A 40 1.09 28.55 -14.19
CA ARG A 40 1.41 27.12 -14.35
C ARG A 40 1.73 26.52 -12.98
N GLU A 41 1.25 25.30 -12.72
CA GLU A 41 1.51 24.59 -11.46
C GLU A 41 3.01 24.33 -11.29
N CYS A 42 3.54 24.73 -10.14
CA CYS A 42 4.91 24.44 -9.73
C CYS A 42 5.00 23.01 -9.19
N SER A 43 6.06 22.28 -9.57
CA SER A 43 6.41 21.00 -8.95
C SER A 43 7.31 21.21 -7.74
N ARG A 44 7.11 20.40 -6.69
CA ARG A 44 8.04 20.35 -5.55
C ARG A 44 9.32 19.64 -5.98
N VAL A 45 10.46 20.18 -5.53
CA VAL A 45 11.80 19.58 -5.67
C VAL A 45 12.52 19.66 -4.34
N MET A 46 13.39 18.70 -4.07
CA MET A 46 14.33 18.77 -2.95
C MET A 46 15.63 19.38 -3.47
N MET A 47 16.11 20.44 -2.83
CA MET A 47 17.41 21.00 -3.14
C MET A 47 18.44 20.44 -2.16
N THR A 48 19.45 19.78 -2.69
CA THR A 48 20.60 19.30 -1.94
C THR A 48 21.48 20.46 -1.46
N HIS A 49 22.34 20.23 -0.48
CA HIS A 49 23.25 21.24 0.06
C HIS A 49 24.20 21.85 -1.00
N ASP A 50 24.49 21.11 -2.05
CA ASP A 50 25.34 21.45 -3.20
C ASP A 50 24.56 22.10 -4.35
N GLY A 51 23.24 22.29 -4.20
CA GLY A 51 22.40 23.02 -5.15
C GLY A 51 21.83 22.16 -6.30
N LEU A 52 21.99 20.84 -6.25
CA LEU A 52 21.31 19.92 -7.16
C LEU A 52 19.83 19.81 -6.77
N LEU A 53 18.95 19.86 -7.77
CA LEU A 53 17.50 19.73 -7.60
C LEU A 53 17.07 18.29 -7.89
N LEU A 54 16.54 17.61 -6.89
CA LEU A 54 15.92 16.29 -7.02
C LEU A 54 14.41 16.43 -7.13
N ALA A 55 13.78 15.63 -8.00
CA ALA A 55 12.33 15.59 -8.08
C ALA A 55 11.73 15.15 -6.73
N SER A 56 10.54 15.67 -6.38
CA SER A 56 9.89 15.27 -5.13
C SER A 56 9.70 13.75 -5.05
N GLY A 57 10.17 13.14 -3.96
CA GLY A 57 10.10 11.70 -3.74
C GLY A 57 11.29 10.91 -4.30
N THR A 58 12.34 11.58 -4.79
CA THR A 58 13.61 10.93 -5.14
C THR A 58 14.69 11.32 -4.12
N THR A 59 15.52 10.34 -3.74
CA THR A 59 16.67 10.53 -2.85
C THR A 59 17.99 10.59 -3.61
N ALA A 60 17.98 10.20 -4.89
CA ALA A 60 19.11 10.26 -5.80
C ALA A 60 18.63 10.53 -7.24
N ASP A 61 19.49 11.14 -8.05
CA ASP A 61 19.30 11.31 -9.50
C ASP A 61 20.19 10.37 -10.33
N LEU A 62 21.21 9.79 -9.69
CA LEU A 62 22.22 8.93 -10.31
C LEU A 62 22.43 7.70 -9.43
N TYR A 63 22.51 6.53 -10.05
CA TYR A 63 23.00 5.31 -9.42
C TYR A 63 24.41 5.03 -9.94
N GLU A 64 25.30 4.59 -9.07
CA GLU A 64 26.68 4.23 -9.40
C GLU A 64 26.88 2.74 -9.13
N GLY A 65 27.49 2.04 -10.07
CA GLY A 65 27.86 0.63 -9.92
C GLY A 65 29.17 0.48 -9.16
N ASP A 66 29.51 -0.76 -8.79
CA ASP A 66 30.76 -1.08 -8.07
C ASP A 66 32.03 -0.71 -8.87
N ASP A 67 31.92 -0.51 -10.19
CA ASP A 67 32.98 -0.10 -11.09
C ASP A 67 33.13 1.44 -11.21
N GLY A 68 32.28 2.19 -10.51
CA GLY A 68 32.25 3.64 -10.52
C GLY A 68 31.53 4.25 -11.73
N ASN A 69 30.86 3.42 -12.55
CA ASN A 69 30.08 3.90 -13.69
C ASN A 69 28.64 4.19 -13.28
N THR A 70 28.04 5.17 -13.95
CA THR A 70 26.60 5.42 -13.85
C THR A 70 25.80 4.23 -14.34
N VAL A 71 24.82 3.82 -13.54
CA VAL A 71 23.84 2.78 -13.85
C VAL A 71 22.48 3.44 -14.12
N GLU A 72 21.84 3.08 -15.22
CA GLU A 72 20.49 3.58 -15.49
C GLU A 72 19.49 2.93 -14.52
N HIS A 73 18.46 3.68 -14.11
CA HIS A 73 17.43 3.16 -13.20
C HIS A 73 16.76 1.86 -13.72
N GLY A 74 16.68 1.67 -15.04
CA GLY A 74 16.14 0.44 -15.64
C GLY A 74 17.03 -0.79 -15.51
N GLU A 75 18.32 -0.59 -15.21
CA GLU A 75 19.32 -1.65 -15.05
C GLU A 75 19.51 -2.07 -13.59
N VAL A 76 18.94 -1.30 -12.64
CA VAL A 76 18.97 -1.62 -11.21
C VAL A 76 18.15 -2.89 -10.95
N VAL A 77 18.77 -3.87 -10.31
CA VAL A 77 18.16 -5.15 -9.93
C VAL A 77 18.14 -5.31 -8.42
N ALA A 78 17.08 -5.95 -7.90
CA ALA A 78 17.04 -6.31 -6.49
C ALA A 78 17.95 -7.53 -6.24
N VAL A 79 18.73 -7.49 -5.17
CA VAL A 79 19.62 -8.59 -4.75
C VAL A 79 19.28 -9.04 -3.33
N ASP A 80 19.58 -10.29 -2.99
CA ASP A 80 19.51 -10.79 -1.62
C ASP A 80 20.72 -10.33 -0.78
N SER A 81 20.74 -10.68 0.50
CA SER A 81 21.84 -10.36 1.42
C SER A 81 23.19 -10.99 1.02
N GLY A 82 23.18 -11.97 0.11
CA GLY A 82 24.37 -12.60 -0.47
C GLY A 82 24.79 -12.02 -1.82
N GLY A 83 24.08 -11.00 -2.33
CA GLY A 83 24.34 -10.37 -3.63
C GLY A 83 23.73 -11.11 -4.82
N ASN A 84 22.89 -12.13 -4.61
CA ASN A 84 22.26 -12.84 -5.71
C ASN A 84 21.03 -12.08 -6.22
N VAL A 85 20.89 -11.97 -7.53
CA VAL A 85 19.75 -11.29 -8.17
C VAL A 85 18.44 -12.00 -7.84
N LEU A 86 17.50 -11.24 -7.27
CA LEU A 86 16.14 -11.70 -6.98
C LEU A 86 15.32 -11.74 -8.27
N ARG A 87 14.72 -12.91 -8.54
CA ARG A 87 13.85 -13.09 -9.70
C ARG A 87 12.52 -12.35 -9.51
N SER A 88 12.17 -11.52 -10.48
CA SER A 88 10.85 -10.88 -10.51
C SER A 88 9.72 -11.90 -10.76
N LEU A 89 8.70 -11.87 -9.90
CA LEU A 89 7.46 -12.63 -10.04
C LEU A 89 6.50 -11.87 -10.96
N PRO A 90 5.77 -12.56 -11.85
CA PRO A 90 4.83 -11.91 -12.75
C PRO A 90 3.62 -11.32 -11.99
N SER A 91 2.98 -10.33 -12.62
CA SER A 91 1.69 -9.80 -12.18
C SER A 91 0.62 -10.91 -12.18
N THR A 92 -0.25 -10.88 -11.18
CA THR A 92 -1.41 -11.79 -11.06
C THR A 92 -2.66 -11.24 -11.75
N ILE A 93 -2.64 -9.99 -12.24
CA ILE A 93 -3.78 -9.36 -12.90
C ILE A 93 -4.01 -9.98 -14.27
N GLY A 94 -5.27 -10.32 -14.56
CA GLY A 94 -5.64 -11.00 -15.80
C GLY A 94 -5.09 -12.43 -15.92
N ARG A 95 -4.59 -13.02 -14.83
CA ARG A 95 -4.16 -14.42 -14.77
C ARG A 95 -4.98 -15.16 -13.71
N PRO A 96 -5.51 -16.35 -14.00
CA PRO A 96 -6.20 -17.17 -13.01
C PRO A 96 -5.34 -17.40 -11.78
N GLN A 97 -5.89 -17.12 -10.60
CA GLN A 97 -5.29 -17.44 -9.31
C GLN A 97 -6.16 -18.48 -8.59
N ARG A 98 -5.55 -19.50 -8.00
CA ARG A 98 -6.29 -20.44 -7.16
C ARG A 98 -6.34 -19.89 -5.72
N PRO A 99 -7.52 -19.60 -5.16
CA PRO A 99 -7.64 -19.23 -3.75
C PRO A 99 -7.29 -20.45 -2.87
N VAL A 100 -6.66 -20.18 -1.73
CA VAL A 100 -6.26 -21.16 -0.71
C VAL A 100 -7.05 -20.89 0.55
N GLY A 101 -7.74 -21.90 1.07
CA GLY A 101 -8.60 -21.76 2.24
C GLY A 101 -9.76 -22.74 2.19
N PRO A 102 -10.81 -22.53 3.00
CA PRO A 102 -10.97 -21.39 3.92
C PRO A 102 -9.88 -21.34 5.00
N VAL A 103 -9.46 -20.13 5.39
CA VAL A 103 -8.49 -19.88 6.46
C VAL A 103 -9.21 -19.36 7.72
N PRO A 104 -8.68 -19.64 8.92
CA PRO A 104 -9.24 -19.09 10.16
C PRO A 104 -9.14 -17.56 10.17
N MET A 105 -10.12 -16.89 10.79
CA MET A 105 -10.15 -15.44 10.85
C MET A 105 -8.98 -14.86 11.65
N GLU A 106 -8.45 -15.63 12.59
CA GLU A 106 -7.25 -15.33 13.36
C GLU A 106 -6.04 -15.06 12.43
N GLU A 107 -5.89 -15.81 11.33
CA GLU A 107 -4.82 -15.57 10.35
C GLU A 107 -4.94 -14.17 9.74
N LEU A 108 -6.16 -13.67 9.50
CA LEU A 108 -6.35 -12.30 9.01
C LEU A 108 -5.94 -11.25 10.06
N LEU A 109 -6.21 -11.51 11.35
CA LEU A 109 -5.93 -10.58 12.46
C LEU A 109 -4.44 -10.51 12.81
N GLU A 110 -3.66 -11.53 12.47
CA GLU A 110 -2.19 -11.56 12.63
C GLU A 110 -1.45 -10.77 11.54
N ASN A 111 -2.16 -10.12 10.62
CA ASN A 111 -1.58 -9.41 9.49
C ASN A 111 -2.05 -7.94 9.43
N THR A 112 -1.18 -7.06 8.93
CA THR A 112 -1.55 -5.65 8.69
C THR A 112 -2.03 -5.48 7.25
N VAL A 113 -3.20 -4.87 7.08
CA VAL A 113 -3.76 -4.56 5.76
C VAL A 113 -3.06 -3.34 5.17
N ALA A 114 -2.37 -3.52 4.05
CA ALA A 114 -1.69 -2.44 3.33
C ALA A 114 -2.63 -1.74 2.33
N LYS A 115 -3.48 -2.50 1.62
CA LYS A 115 -4.43 -1.96 0.62
C LYS A 115 -5.72 -2.76 0.60
N ALA A 116 -6.83 -2.08 0.36
CA ALA A 116 -8.14 -2.70 0.22
C ALA A 116 -8.76 -2.40 -1.15
N TYR A 117 -9.47 -3.38 -1.70
CA TYR A 117 -10.17 -3.28 -2.98
C TYR A 117 -11.60 -3.82 -2.83
N ALA A 118 -12.56 -3.08 -3.37
CA ALA A 118 -13.91 -3.60 -3.60
C ALA A 118 -13.88 -4.47 -4.87
N LEU A 119 -14.38 -5.70 -4.76
CA LEU A 119 -14.51 -6.63 -5.87
C LEU A 119 -15.95 -6.58 -6.41
N MET A 120 -16.10 -6.12 -7.65
CA MET A 120 -17.37 -6.19 -8.34
C MET A 120 -17.45 -7.48 -9.15
N PRO A 121 -18.33 -8.42 -8.81
CA PRO A 121 -18.44 -9.67 -9.56
C PRO A 121 -18.95 -9.41 -10.97
N VAL A 122 -18.23 -9.93 -11.96
CA VAL A 122 -18.69 -10.08 -13.35
C VAL A 122 -19.28 -11.49 -13.50
N VAL A 123 -18.54 -12.48 -13.00
CA VAL A 123 -18.96 -13.88 -12.86
C VAL A 123 -18.46 -14.37 -11.51
N ILE A 124 -19.25 -15.14 -10.78
CA ILE A 124 -18.79 -15.81 -9.56
C ILE A 124 -19.28 -17.25 -9.58
N ALA A 125 -18.37 -18.19 -9.31
CA ALA A 125 -18.69 -19.59 -9.17
C ALA A 125 -19.51 -19.79 -7.88
N ARG A 126 -20.49 -20.71 -7.94
CA ARG A 126 -21.52 -20.81 -6.89
C ARG A 126 -20.95 -21.28 -5.55
N ASP A 127 -19.99 -22.19 -5.60
CA ASP A 127 -19.22 -22.65 -4.44
C ASP A 127 -18.53 -21.50 -3.71
N LEU A 128 -17.80 -20.65 -4.45
CA LEU A 128 -17.11 -19.50 -3.89
C LEU A 128 -18.10 -18.47 -3.36
N GLN A 129 -19.21 -18.26 -4.07
CA GLN A 129 -20.25 -17.34 -3.62
C GLN A 129 -20.91 -17.79 -2.32
N ASP A 130 -21.31 -19.06 -2.23
CA ASP A 130 -21.99 -19.62 -1.07
C ASP A 130 -21.04 -19.68 0.14
N SER A 131 -19.77 -20.04 -0.09
CA SER A 131 -18.73 -20.05 0.95
C SER A 131 -18.40 -18.64 1.44
N LEU A 132 -18.16 -17.69 0.56
CA LEU A 132 -17.92 -16.30 0.97
C LEU A 132 -19.12 -15.71 1.73
N ALA A 133 -20.34 -16.09 1.37
CA ALA A 133 -21.56 -15.67 2.06
C ALA A 133 -21.73 -16.31 3.45
N SER A 134 -21.09 -17.47 3.70
CA SER A 134 -21.04 -18.12 5.01
C SER A 134 -20.11 -17.37 5.99
N GLY A 135 -19.24 -16.51 5.47
CA GLY A 135 -18.21 -15.80 6.23
C GLY A 135 -16.81 -16.39 6.06
N ASP A 136 -16.63 -17.38 5.18
CA ASP A 136 -15.33 -17.96 4.89
C ASP A 136 -14.36 -16.93 4.30
N VAL A 137 -13.09 -17.04 4.69
CA VAL A 137 -12.00 -16.19 4.23
C VAL A 137 -11.02 -17.04 3.42
N TYR A 138 -10.52 -16.50 2.31
CA TYR A 138 -9.56 -17.19 1.45
C TYR A 138 -8.31 -16.34 1.24
N ARG A 139 -7.16 -16.98 1.14
CA ARG A 139 -5.89 -16.36 0.74
C ARG A 139 -5.69 -16.48 -0.77
N VAL A 140 -5.15 -15.45 -1.40
CA VAL A 140 -4.79 -15.44 -2.81
C VAL A 140 -3.46 -14.71 -3.03
N ALA A 141 -2.68 -15.15 -4.01
CA ALA A 141 -1.53 -14.38 -4.47
C ALA A 141 -2.01 -13.09 -5.18
N PHE A 142 -1.50 -11.93 -4.76
CA PHE A 142 -1.96 -10.65 -5.30
C PHE A 142 -0.84 -9.66 -5.60
N ARG A 143 -0.35 -9.70 -6.85
CA ARG A 143 0.68 -8.80 -7.36
C ARG A 143 0.12 -7.99 -8.52
N PRO A 144 -0.36 -6.75 -8.28
CA PRO A 144 -0.92 -5.92 -9.34
C PRO A 144 0.09 -5.60 -10.45
N ARG A 145 1.37 -5.54 -10.09
CA ARG A 145 2.52 -5.37 -11.00
C ARG A 145 3.52 -6.50 -10.77
N ALA A 146 4.42 -6.72 -11.71
CA ALA A 146 5.55 -7.61 -11.48
C ALA A 146 6.36 -7.10 -10.28
N SER A 147 6.77 -8.01 -9.40
CA SER A 147 7.46 -7.66 -8.16
C SER A 147 8.37 -8.80 -7.73
N VAL A 148 9.47 -8.46 -7.07
CA VAL A 148 10.36 -9.44 -6.41
C VAL A 148 9.81 -9.89 -5.05
N VAL A 149 8.84 -9.16 -4.48
CA VAL A 149 8.21 -9.46 -3.20
C VAL A 149 6.84 -10.06 -3.44
N ASP A 150 6.52 -11.13 -2.71
CA ASP A 150 5.16 -11.65 -2.70
C ASP A 150 4.26 -10.75 -1.84
N ASN A 151 3.11 -10.40 -2.40
CA ASN A 151 2.11 -9.59 -1.69
C ASN A 151 0.82 -10.40 -1.66
N PRO A 152 0.63 -11.27 -0.64
CA PRO A 152 -0.59 -12.03 -0.52
C PRO A 152 -1.77 -11.11 -0.18
N ALA A 153 -2.98 -11.60 -0.45
CA ALA A 153 -4.20 -10.94 -0.09
C ALA A 153 -5.24 -11.92 0.47
N PHE A 154 -6.13 -11.41 1.30
CA PHE A 154 -7.34 -12.13 1.70
C PHE A 154 -8.53 -11.71 0.83
N ILE A 155 -9.45 -12.64 0.62
CA ILE A 155 -10.75 -12.44 0.01
C ILE A 155 -11.80 -12.82 1.05
N LEU A 156 -12.75 -11.93 1.26
CA LEU A 156 -13.88 -12.14 2.17
C LEU A 156 -15.10 -11.38 1.66
N SER A 157 -16.28 -11.73 2.18
CA SER A 157 -17.50 -10.97 1.93
C SER A 157 -18.18 -10.53 3.21
N ASN A 158 -18.98 -9.47 3.10
CA ASN A 158 -19.91 -9.04 4.13
C ASN A 158 -21.19 -8.48 3.46
N ALA A 159 -22.11 -7.92 4.27
CA ALA A 159 -23.37 -7.36 3.77
C ALA A 159 -23.21 -6.25 2.71
N SER A 160 -22.05 -5.60 2.62
CA SER A 160 -21.76 -4.55 1.64
C SER A 160 -21.13 -5.07 0.33
N GLY A 161 -20.67 -6.33 0.29
CA GLY A 161 -20.07 -6.93 -0.91
C GLY A 161 -18.82 -7.77 -0.62
N VAL A 162 -18.06 -8.02 -1.68
CA VAL A 162 -16.82 -8.81 -1.64
C VAL A 162 -15.61 -7.89 -1.68
N PHE A 163 -14.60 -8.20 -0.87
CA PHE A 163 -13.40 -7.38 -0.69
C PHE A 163 -12.14 -8.20 -0.85
N LEU A 164 -11.10 -7.56 -1.38
CA LEU A 164 -9.73 -8.06 -1.38
C LEU A 164 -8.87 -7.17 -0.49
N LEU A 165 -8.19 -7.77 0.48
CA LEU A 165 -7.30 -7.10 1.43
C LEU A 165 -5.87 -7.56 1.18
N GLN A 166 -5.07 -6.73 0.53
CA GLN A 166 -3.63 -6.96 0.43
C GLN A 166 -3.00 -6.72 1.80
N TYR A 167 -2.21 -7.67 2.28
CA TYR A 167 -1.66 -7.62 3.62
C TYR A 167 -0.15 -7.86 3.63
N LYS A 168 0.47 -7.51 4.76
CA LYS A 168 1.83 -7.88 5.12
C LYS A 168 1.80 -8.61 6.47
N PRO A 169 2.62 -9.67 6.65
CA PRO A 169 2.85 -10.26 7.96
C PRO A 169 3.23 -9.21 9.00
N CYS A 170 2.55 -9.23 10.14
CA CYS A 170 2.89 -8.40 11.28
C CYS A 170 3.35 -9.31 12.41
N LEU A 171 4.57 -9.11 12.90
CA LEU A 171 5.04 -9.78 14.11
C LEU A 171 4.53 -8.98 15.31
N ILE A 172 3.36 -9.36 15.82
CA ILE A 172 2.84 -8.81 17.07
C ILE A 172 3.53 -9.55 18.22
N GLU A 173 4.67 -9.04 18.68
CA GLU A 173 5.30 -9.55 19.89
C GLU A 173 4.65 -8.95 21.14
N PHE A 174 4.24 -9.81 22.07
CA PHE A 174 3.70 -9.36 23.35
C PHE A 174 4.86 -8.98 24.28
N ILE A 175 4.98 -7.69 24.59
CA ILE A 175 6.07 -7.16 25.39
C ILE A 175 5.63 -7.11 26.86
N ARG A 176 6.46 -7.63 27.76
CA ARG A 176 6.22 -7.56 29.21
C ARG A 176 6.69 -6.22 29.77
N LEU A 177 6.12 -5.82 30.91
CA LEU A 177 6.41 -4.53 31.56
C LEU A 177 7.90 -4.31 31.87
N ASP A 178 8.66 -5.39 32.06
CA ASP A 178 10.08 -5.41 32.39
C ASP A 178 11.02 -5.50 31.19
N GLN A 179 10.50 -5.60 29.96
CA GLN A 179 11.32 -5.63 28.75
C GLN A 179 11.62 -4.21 28.25
N SER A 180 12.90 -3.86 28.20
CA SER A 180 13.39 -2.70 27.45
C SER A 180 13.47 -3.07 25.97
N ILE A 181 12.75 -2.34 25.13
CA ILE A 181 12.78 -2.48 23.67
C ILE A 181 13.75 -1.43 23.13
N VAL A 182 14.61 -1.82 22.19
CA VAL A 182 15.30 -0.87 21.32
C VAL A 182 14.36 -0.65 20.15
N LEU A 183 13.74 0.53 20.09
CA LEU A 183 13.02 0.95 18.88
C LEU A 183 14.11 1.24 17.84
N GLU A 184 14.16 0.42 16.78
CA GLU A 184 14.85 0.85 15.57
C GLU A 184 13.99 1.99 15.01
N ASP A 185 14.55 3.20 14.97
CA ASP A 185 13.93 4.33 14.31
C ASP A 185 13.81 3.98 12.81
N GLU A 186 12.72 3.33 12.42
CA GLU A 186 12.22 3.41 11.06
C GLU A 186 11.87 4.89 10.85
N LEU A 187 12.84 5.65 10.36
CA LEU A 187 12.62 6.95 9.73
C LEU A 187 11.83 6.68 8.42
N GLU A 188 10.58 6.26 8.54
CA GLU A 188 9.58 6.58 7.53
C GLU A 188 9.37 8.09 7.64
N ASP A 189 9.58 8.80 6.53
CA ASP A 189 9.38 10.25 6.42
C ASP A 189 7.95 10.64 6.87
N GLU A 190 7.77 10.88 8.18
CA GLU A 190 6.60 11.48 8.81
C GLU A 190 6.50 13.00 8.52
N ASP A 191 7.08 13.48 7.42
CA ASP A 191 7.08 14.89 7.06
C ASP A 191 5.68 15.43 6.69
N ASP A 192 4.67 14.55 6.53
CA ASP A 192 3.30 14.93 6.18
C ASP A 192 2.30 14.92 7.36
N LEU A 193 2.72 14.60 8.60
CA LEU A 193 1.82 14.51 9.77
C LEU A 193 1.97 15.65 10.80
N TRP A 194 3.03 16.45 10.71
CA TRP A 194 3.35 17.47 11.71
C TRP A 194 2.77 18.87 11.44
N ASP A 195 2.31 19.16 10.21
CA ASP A 195 1.89 20.51 9.82
C ASP A 195 0.44 20.87 10.27
N ASP A 196 -0.37 19.89 10.67
CA ASP A 196 -1.78 20.11 11.08
C ASP A 196 -1.93 20.47 12.58
N TRP A 197 -0.96 20.11 13.42
CA TRP A 197 -1.08 20.29 14.88
C TRP A 197 -0.57 21.65 15.39
N GLN A 198 0.21 22.41 14.61
CA GLN A 198 0.73 23.72 15.05
C GLN A 198 -0.21 24.90 14.79
N MET A 199 -1.31 24.72 14.05
CA MET A 199 -2.19 25.83 13.66
C MET A 199 -3.44 26.02 14.52
N ASN A 200 -3.56 25.36 15.68
CA ASN A 200 -4.72 25.55 16.56
C ASN A 200 -4.38 25.85 18.04
N SER A 201 -3.11 26.11 18.37
CA SER A 201 -2.70 26.46 19.74
C SER A 201 -2.62 27.97 20.00
N SER A 202 -2.73 28.84 18.99
CA SER A 202 -2.64 30.30 19.18
C SER A 202 -3.98 30.99 19.46
N ASP A 203 -5.12 30.32 19.28
CA ASP A 203 -6.43 30.96 19.35
C ASP A 203 -7.16 30.80 20.71
N TYR A 204 -6.52 30.25 21.73
CA TYR A 204 -7.08 30.13 23.09
C TYR A 204 -6.53 31.11 24.13
N ALA A 205 -5.77 32.14 23.70
CA ALA A 205 -5.20 33.13 24.61
C ALA A 205 -5.67 34.58 24.32
N ALA A 206 -6.97 34.80 24.10
CA ALA A 206 -7.55 36.15 24.18
C ALA A 206 -9.08 36.09 24.33
N GLY A 207 -9.59 36.00 25.56
CA GLY A 207 -11.03 36.08 25.77
C GLY A 207 -11.49 35.81 27.19
N GLY A 208 -10.99 36.59 28.16
CA GLY A 208 -11.51 36.50 29.52
C GLY A 208 -10.91 37.56 30.43
N GLU A 209 -11.46 38.78 30.38
CA GLU A 209 -11.76 39.67 31.52
C GLU A 209 -12.11 41.07 30.99
N MET A 210 -13.37 41.49 31.15
CA MET A 210 -13.76 42.74 31.82
C MET A 210 -15.24 43.09 31.55
N TRP A 211 -16.04 42.94 32.62
CA TRP A 211 -17.41 43.40 32.91
C TRP A 211 -18.58 42.79 32.14
#